data_AF-A0A4U2EZJ4-F1
#
_entry.id   AF-A0A4U2EZJ4-F1
#
_cell.length_a   1.000
_cell.length_b   1.000
_cell.length_c   1.000
_cell.angle_alpha   90.00
_cell.angle_beta   90.00
_cell.angle_gamma   90.00
#
_symmetry.space_group_name_H-M   'P 1'
#
loop_
_entity.id
_entity.type
_entity.pdbx_description
1 polymer ?
#
loop_
_entity_poly.entity_id
_entity_poly.type
_entity_poly.pdbx_seq_one_letter_code
_entity_poly.pdbx_strand_id
1 'polypeptide(L)'
;MKNSSELTQAIDNDVGLQSKRKLLTVASLTLLALSFSGATIDEANTFIFKIKFANQNGLGILLVLSIIFLMVRYYNYAKPYHDILYSLWTKRLLSHSFFFTQNPYESEDINGLVVDSSAEEISARYREEDFYWSYTYRCRWIFRRYIVHTWGSRQEYEDNVDTVNIFTKFGALTYLKTLYLEAIEQGQSFFTHRENLDILAPYMLGSLAIASYYFNADLMDLLLFLTPSKNN
;
A
#
# COMPACT_ATOMS: atom_id res chain seq x y z
N MET A 1 -3.61 20.81 -5.62
CA MET A 1 -3.52 19.34 -5.48
C MET A 1 -2.04 18.99 -5.58
N LYS A 2 -1.47 18.24 -4.62
CA LYS A 2 -0.03 17.96 -4.64
C LYS A 2 0.31 17.04 -5.82
N ASN A 3 1.14 17.51 -6.74
CA ASN A 3 1.70 16.70 -7.82
C ASN A 3 2.64 15.61 -7.23
N SER A 4 2.89 14.52 -7.96
CA SER A 4 3.81 13.44 -7.53
C SER A 4 5.18 14.00 -7.07
N SER A 5 5.69 15.04 -7.73
CA SER A 5 6.91 15.77 -7.32
C SER A 5 6.81 16.43 -5.93
N GLU A 6 5.68 17.07 -5.61
CA GLU A 6 5.44 17.69 -4.29
C GLU A 6 5.27 16.64 -3.18
N LEU A 7 4.74 15.47 -3.52
CA LEU A 7 4.65 14.34 -2.60
C LEU A 7 6.04 13.78 -2.28
N THR A 8 6.88 13.60 -3.29
CA THR A 8 8.28 13.15 -3.11
C THR A 8 9.05 14.12 -2.23
N GLN A 9 8.95 15.43 -2.49
CA GLN A 9 9.59 16.44 -1.63
C GLN A 9 9.04 16.42 -0.20
N ALA A 10 7.74 16.19 -0.01
CA ALA A 10 7.16 16.07 1.33
C ALA A 10 7.64 14.82 2.08
N ILE A 11 7.92 13.72 1.38
CA ILE A 11 8.51 12.50 1.97
C ILE A 11 10.00 12.74 2.29
N ASP A 12 10.73 13.36 1.37
CA ASP A 12 12.16 13.61 1.50
C ASP A 12 12.50 14.69 2.55
N ASN A 13 11.54 15.53 2.94
CA ASN A 13 11.73 16.52 4.00
C ASN A 13 11.18 16.09 5.37
N ASP A 14 10.50 14.95 5.47
CA ASP A 14 9.98 14.45 6.74
C ASP A 14 11.06 13.71 7.53
N VAL A 15 11.75 14.47 8.39
CA VAL A 15 12.79 13.96 9.30
C VAL A 15 12.25 12.88 10.24
N GLY A 16 10.98 12.98 10.64
CA GLY A 16 10.33 12.01 11.51
C GLY A 16 10.21 10.66 10.82
N LEU A 17 9.64 10.66 9.61
CA LEU A 17 9.50 9.48 8.77
C LEU A 17 10.86 8.85 8.44
N GLN A 18 11.85 9.66 8.05
CA GLN A 18 13.19 9.19 7.71
C GLN A 18 13.91 8.50 8.87
N SER A 19 13.83 9.10 10.07
CA SER A 19 14.43 8.52 11.27
C SER A 19 13.84 7.14 11.58
N LYS A 20 12.49 7.01 11.51
CA LYS A 20 11.82 5.72 11.78
C LYS A 20 12.07 4.69 10.70
N ARG A 21 12.09 5.11 9.43
CA ARG A 21 12.50 4.28 8.29
C ARG A 21 13.89 3.70 8.51
N LYS A 22 14.88 4.55 8.83
CA LYS A 22 16.26 4.11 9.06
C LYS A 22 16.36 3.09 10.20
N LEU A 23 15.68 3.35 11.33
CA LEU A 23 15.67 2.42 12.47
C LEU A 23 15.07 1.06 12.10
N LEU A 24 13.93 1.04 11.40
CA LEU A 24 13.28 -0.19 10.94
C LEU A 24 14.18 -0.95 9.96
N THR A 25 14.78 -0.26 9.00
CA THR A 25 15.71 -0.87 8.04
C THR A 25 16.92 -1.49 8.73
N VAL A 26 17.57 -0.77 9.65
CA VAL A 26 18.76 -1.27 10.36
C VAL A 26 18.42 -2.48 11.23
N ALA A 27 17.32 -2.44 11.98
CA ALA A 27 16.87 -3.57 12.79
C ALA A 27 16.54 -4.81 11.94
N SER A 28 15.86 -4.60 10.81
CA SER A 28 15.51 -5.67 9.86
C SER A 28 16.75 -6.31 9.23
N LEU A 29 17.71 -5.50 8.79
CA LEU A 29 18.98 -5.98 8.24
C LEU A 29 19.82 -6.72 9.29
N THR A 30 19.77 -6.30 10.55
CA THR A 30 20.46 -6.97 11.65
C THR A 30 19.86 -8.37 11.88
N LEU A 31 18.53 -8.49 11.90
CA LEU A 31 17.87 -9.79 12.03
C LEU A 31 18.15 -10.70 10.82
N LEU A 32 18.14 -10.16 9.59
CA LEU A 32 18.50 -10.90 8.39
C LEU A 32 19.95 -11.41 8.46
N ALA A 33 20.89 -10.55 8.85
CA ALA A 33 22.29 -10.91 9.00
C ALA A 33 22.46 -12.03 10.05
N LEU A 34 21.78 -11.94 11.19
CA LEU A 34 21.81 -13.00 12.22
C LEU A 34 21.20 -14.32 11.73
N SER A 35 20.11 -14.25 10.97
CA SER A 35 19.43 -15.44 10.46
C SER A 35 20.28 -16.18 9.41
N PHE A 36 20.88 -15.44 8.46
CA PHE A 36 21.68 -16.04 7.38
C PHE A 36 23.13 -16.34 7.76
N SER A 37 23.74 -15.60 8.69
CA SER A 37 25.14 -15.84 9.06
C SER A 37 25.32 -17.09 9.92
N GLY A 38 24.24 -17.64 10.48
CA GLY A 38 24.32 -18.74 11.44
C GLY A 38 25.26 -18.43 12.62
N ALA A 39 25.53 -17.15 12.89
CA ALA A 39 26.57 -16.72 13.80
C ALA A 39 26.24 -17.16 15.23
N THR A 40 26.76 -18.32 15.60
CA THR A 40 26.84 -18.79 16.98
C THR A 40 28.02 -18.09 17.65
N ILE A 41 27.79 -17.53 18.84
CA ILE A 41 28.83 -16.82 19.59
C ILE A 41 29.80 -17.87 20.17
N ASP A 42 30.84 -18.20 19.41
CA ASP A 42 31.90 -19.13 19.83
C ASP A 42 32.97 -18.41 20.69
N GLU A 43 32.91 -18.73 21.98
CA GLU A 43 33.97 -18.67 23.01
C GLU A 43 34.73 -17.36 23.36
N ALA A 44 35.38 -17.40 24.53
CA ALA A 44 35.77 -16.29 25.40
C ALA A 44 37.25 -16.36 25.83
N ASN A 45 37.91 -15.20 25.90
CA ASN A 45 39.14 -14.99 26.68
C ASN A 45 38.85 -14.05 27.86
N THR A 46 39.51 -14.33 28.98
CA THR A 46 39.21 -13.98 30.38
C THR A 46 39.18 -12.50 30.78
N PHE A 47 39.39 -11.55 29.86
CA PHE A 47 39.57 -10.14 30.22
C PHE A 47 38.52 -9.17 29.67
N ILE A 48 37.54 -9.65 28.92
CA ILE A 48 36.45 -8.82 28.40
C ILE A 48 35.14 -9.39 28.91
N PHE A 49 34.39 -8.60 29.68
CA PHE A 49 33.01 -8.91 30.08
C PHE A 49 32.14 -9.05 28.82
N LYS A 50 32.12 -10.24 28.19
CA LYS A 50 31.19 -10.60 27.12
C LYS A 50 29.88 -11.00 27.78
N ILE A 51 28.80 -10.27 27.47
CA ILE A 51 27.44 -10.63 27.84
C ILE A 51 27.13 -11.99 27.20
N LYS A 52 27.08 -13.06 27.99
CA LYS A 52 26.62 -14.38 27.55
C LYS A 52 25.10 -14.40 27.60
N PHE A 53 24.44 -14.44 26.45
CA PHE A 53 23.00 -14.70 26.39
C PHE A 53 22.77 -16.20 26.57
N ALA A 54 22.21 -16.59 27.73
CA ALA A 54 21.86 -17.99 28.02
C ALA A 54 20.78 -18.55 27.06
N ASN A 55 20.08 -17.68 26.34
CA ASN A 55 19.07 -18.03 25.36
C ASN A 55 19.33 -17.26 24.05
N GLN A 56 20.15 -17.83 23.16
CA GLN A 56 20.46 -17.23 21.85
C GLN A 56 19.18 -16.97 21.02
N ASN A 57 18.17 -17.84 21.14
CA ASN A 57 16.85 -17.63 20.52
C ASN A 57 16.11 -16.43 21.11
N GLY A 58 16.30 -16.12 22.40
CA GLY A 58 15.67 -14.98 23.06
C GLY A 58 16.03 -13.63 22.44
N LEU A 59 17.26 -13.49 21.93
CA LEU A 59 17.71 -12.27 21.26
C LEU A 59 17.05 -12.09 19.87
N GLY A 60 16.92 -13.18 19.11
CA GLY A 60 16.19 -13.18 17.83
C GLY A 60 14.71 -12.82 17.99
N ILE A 61 14.03 -13.42 18.97
CA ILE A 61 12.63 -13.11 19.30
C ILE A 61 12.47 -11.65 19.73
N LEU A 62 13.38 -11.12 20.55
CA LEU A 62 13.35 -9.71 20.96
C LEU A 62 13.52 -8.76 19.77
N LEU A 63 14.38 -9.11 18.81
CA LEU A 63 14.53 -8.37 17.56
C LEU A 63 13.26 -8.43 16.70
N VAL A 64 12.61 -9.60 16.58
CA VAL A 64 11.31 -9.73 15.88
C VAL A 64 10.27 -8.82 16.51
N LEU A 65 10.12 -8.84 17.85
CA LEU A 65 9.19 -7.96 18.56
C LEU A 65 9.52 -6.48 18.35
N SER A 66 10.82 -6.14 18.33
CA SER A 66 11.28 -4.78 18.07
C SER A 66 10.93 -4.33 16.64
N ILE A 67 11.10 -5.20 15.64
CA ILE A 67 10.73 -4.92 14.25
C ILE A 67 9.22 -4.74 14.12
N ILE A 68 8.40 -5.59 14.75
CA ILE A 68 6.93 -5.44 14.77
C ILE A 68 6.55 -4.08 15.37
N PHE A 69 7.12 -3.74 16.53
CA PHE A 69 6.89 -2.45 17.16
C PHE A 69 7.31 -1.28 16.25
N LEU A 70 8.47 -1.38 15.60
CA LEU A 70 8.97 -0.36 14.67
C LEU A 70 8.11 -0.24 13.41
N MET A 71 7.55 -1.34 12.90
CA MET A 71 6.59 -1.32 11.78
C MET A 71 5.31 -0.56 12.16
N VAL A 72 4.72 -0.86 13.33
CA VAL A 72 3.54 -0.13 13.83
C VAL A 72 3.87 1.35 14.03
N ARG A 73 5.03 1.66 14.62
CA ARG A 73 5.46 3.04 14.81
C ARG A 73 5.66 3.75 13.49
N TYR A 74 6.29 3.11 12.52
CA TYR A 74 6.51 3.66 11.18
C TYR A 74 5.18 3.93 10.47
N TYR A 75 4.19 3.05 10.60
CA TYR A 75 2.84 3.24 10.07
C TYR A 75 2.18 4.53 10.53
N ASN A 76 2.30 4.87 11.81
CA ASN A 76 1.71 6.11 12.32
C ASN A 76 2.27 7.37 11.65
N TYR A 77 3.53 7.35 11.20
CA TYR A 77 4.13 8.46 10.44
C TYR A 77 3.84 8.34 8.94
N ALA A 78 3.79 7.13 8.39
CA ALA A 78 3.54 6.88 6.98
C ALA A 78 2.06 7.05 6.58
N LYS A 79 1.12 7.03 7.54
CA LYS A 79 -0.33 7.03 7.30
C LYS A 79 -0.81 8.18 6.39
N PRO A 80 -0.42 9.46 6.59
CA PRO A 80 -0.83 10.54 5.70
C PRO A 80 -0.39 10.31 4.26
N TYR A 81 0.81 9.74 4.07
CA TYR A 81 1.34 9.41 2.75
C TYR A 81 0.58 8.25 2.12
N HIS A 82 0.22 7.22 2.89
CA HIS A 82 -0.66 6.15 2.41
C HIS A 82 -2.01 6.69 1.93
N ASP A 83 -2.60 7.65 2.64
CA ASP A 83 -3.90 8.23 2.26
C ASP A 83 -3.79 9.07 0.98
N ILE A 84 -2.69 9.81 0.80
CA ILE A 84 -2.42 10.55 -0.43
C ILE A 84 -2.18 9.58 -1.59
N LEU A 85 -1.32 8.57 -1.42
CA LEU A 85 -1.07 7.54 -2.43
C LEU A 85 -2.37 6.84 -2.81
N TYR A 86 -3.21 6.54 -1.82
CA TYR A 86 -4.55 5.98 -2.03
C TYR A 86 -5.40 6.86 -2.94
N SER A 87 -5.48 8.15 -2.64
CA SER A 87 -6.23 9.11 -3.46
C SER A 87 -5.69 9.23 -4.89
N LEU A 88 -4.38 9.07 -5.10
CA LEU A 88 -3.75 9.17 -6.41
C LEU A 88 -4.03 7.94 -7.28
N TRP A 89 -3.82 6.73 -6.76
CA TRP A 89 -4.06 5.52 -7.56
C TRP A 89 -5.54 5.29 -7.81
N THR A 90 -6.43 5.64 -6.86
CA THR A 90 -7.88 5.53 -7.08
C THR A 90 -8.39 6.50 -8.15
N LYS A 91 -7.83 7.71 -8.23
CA LYS A 91 -8.12 8.64 -9.34
C LYS A 91 -7.69 8.08 -10.69
N ARG A 92 -6.50 7.46 -10.77
CA ARG A 92 -6.05 6.78 -11.99
C ARG A 92 -6.93 5.59 -12.34
N LEU A 93 -7.29 4.76 -11.37
CA LEU A 93 -8.22 3.66 -11.56
C LEU A 93 -9.54 4.14 -12.18
N LEU A 94 -10.13 5.19 -11.62
CA LEU A 94 -11.40 5.75 -12.09
C LEU A 94 -11.30 6.44 -13.45
N SER A 95 -10.09 6.79 -13.91
CA SER A 95 -9.87 7.36 -15.26
C SER A 95 -9.90 6.31 -16.37
N HIS A 96 -9.90 5.02 -16.03
CA HIS A 96 -10.09 3.95 -17.03
C HIS A 96 -11.48 4.02 -17.64
N SER A 97 -11.56 3.77 -18.94
CA SER A 97 -12.81 3.79 -19.72
C SER A 97 -13.90 2.86 -19.16
N PHE A 98 -13.50 1.79 -18.48
CA PHE A 98 -14.40 0.89 -17.77
C PHE A 98 -15.22 1.59 -16.66
N PHE A 99 -14.61 2.53 -15.95
CA PHE A 99 -15.27 3.26 -14.87
C PHE A 99 -16.00 4.49 -15.38
N PHE A 100 -15.37 5.26 -16.28
CA PHE A 100 -15.96 6.46 -16.85
C PHE A 100 -15.41 6.72 -18.25
N THR A 101 -16.29 6.94 -19.20
CA THR A 101 -15.97 7.40 -20.56
C THR A 101 -16.96 8.49 -20.95
N GLN A 102 -16.46 9.56 -21.54
CA GLN A 102 -17.27 10.62 -22.12
C GLN A 102 -16.86 10.80 -23.59
N ASN A 103 -17.83 10.77 -24.50
CA ASN A 103 -17.57 11.03 -25.91
C ASN A 103 -17.22 12.53 -26.11
N PRO A 104 -16.07 12.88 -26.74
CA PRO A 104 -15.70 14.27 -26.99
C PRO A 104 -16.66 15.02 -27.93
N TYR A 105 -17.40 14.30 -28.77
CA TYR A 105 -18.27 14.87 -29.80
C TYR A 105 -19.74 14.92 -29.38
N GLU A 106 -20.14 14.05 -28.46
CA GLU A 106 -21.49 13.98 -27.92
C GLU A 106 -21.38 14.00 -26.39
N SER A 107 -21.53 15.21 -25.83
CA SER A 107 -21.45 15.44 -24.38
C SER A 107 -22.53 14.70 -23.58
N GLU A 108 -23.54 14.15 -24.26
CA GLU A 108 -24.66 13.40 -23.68
C GLU A 108 -24.34 11.92 -23.46
N ASP A 109 -23.35 11.37 -24.17
CA ASP A 109 -22.94 9.97 -24.06
C ASP A 109 -21.88 9.78 -22.97
N ILE A 110 -22.32 9.89 -21.72
CA ILE A 110 -21.54 9.45 -20.55
C ILE A 110 -21.86 7.97 -20.26
N ASN A 111 -20.83 7.14 -20.26
CA ASN A 111 -20.96 5.70 -20.05
C ASN A 111 -19.92 5.21 -19.04
N GLY A 112 -20.21 4.09 -18.38
CA GLY A 112 -19.26 3.41 -17.51
C GLY A 112 -19.84 3.09 -16.13
N LEU A 113 -19.09 2.29 -15.39
CA LEU A 113 -19.55 1.74 -14.11
C LEU A 113 -19.98 2.81 -13.09
N VAL A 114 -19.35 3.98 -13.14
CA VAL A 114 -19.67 5.13 -12.28
C VAL A 114 -21.01 5.77 -12.66
N VAL A 115 -21.31 5.85 -13.97
CA VAL A 115 -22.60 6.39 -14.44
C VAL A 115 -23.71 5.39 -14.07
N ASP A 116 -23.49 4.10 -14.32
CA ASP A 116 -24.44 3.04 -13.96
C ASP A 116 -24.65 2.93 -12.44
N SER A 117 -23.65 3.32 -11.64
CA SER A 117 -23.76 3.32 -10.19
C SER A 117 -24.47 4.55 -9.63
N SER A 118 -24.59 5.64 -10.40
CA SER A 118 -25.17 6.90 -9.94
C SER A 118 -26.67 6.80 -9.61
N ALA A 119 -27.15 7.74 -8.77
CA ALA A 119 -28.56 7.91 -8.47
C ALA A 119 -29.29 8.61 -9.63
N GLU A 120 -30.59 8.34 -9.81
CA GLU A 120 -31.40 8.98 -10.86
C GLU A 120 -31.44 10.52 -10.74
N GLU A 121 -31.30 11.04 -9.53
CA GLU A 121 -31.18 12.49 -9.30
C GLU A 121 -29.94 13.09 -9.96
N ILE A 122 -28.83 12.34 -10.00
CA ILE A 122 -27.60 12.81 -10.64
C ILE A 122 -27.82 12.93 -12.14
N SER A 123 -28.41 11.93 -12.79
CA SER A 123 -28.66 11.99 -14.24
C SER A 123 -29.65 13.08 -14.62
N ALA A 124 -30.65 13.35 -13.77
CA ALA A 124 -31.61 14.44 -13.98
C ALA A 124 -31.00 15.84 -13.82
N ARG A 125 -30.11 16.03 -12.83
CA ARG A 125 -29.57 17.36 -12.46
C ARG A 125 -28.18 17.66 -13.03
N TYR A 126 -27.53 16.69 -13.68
CA TYR A 126 -26.16 16.81 -14.19
C TYR A 126 -25.90 18.05 -15.06
N ARG A 127 -26.94 18.61 -15.69
CA ARG A 127 -26.84 19.78 -16.59
C ARG A 127 -27.12 21.13 -15.91
N GLU A 128 -27.50 21.13 -14.63
CA GLU A 128 -27.70 22.38 -13.88
C GLU A 128 -26.35 23.08 -13.66
N GLU A 129 -26.25 24.38 -13.92
CA GLU A 129 -24.99 25.13 -13.79
C GLU A 129 -24.43 25.12 -12.36
N ASP A 130 -25.33 25.06 -11.38
CA ASP A 130 -24.98 25.02 -9.95
C ASP A 130 -24.78 23.59 -9.42
N PHE A 131 -25.04 22.56 -10.22
CA PHE A 131 -24.86 21.18 -9.79
C PHE A 131 -23.40 20.76 -9.90
N TYR A 132 -22.93 20.03 -8.90
CA TYR A 132 -21.64 19.37 -8.97
C TYR A 132 -21.80 17.90 -8.60
N TRP A 133 -21.03 17.06 -9.28
CA TRP A 133 -20.96 15.63 -9.02
C TRP A 133 -19.50 15.19 -8.94
N SER A 134 -19.17 14.50 -7.87
CA SER A 134 -17.88 13.87 -7.63
C SER A 134 -18.08 12.41 -7.27
N TYR A 135 -17.09 11.58 -7.60
CA TYR A 135 -17.11 10.16 -7.28
C TYR A 135 -15.73 9.70 -6.82
N THR A 136 -15.72 8.79 -5.85
CA THR A 136 -14.49 8.23 -5.28
C THR A 136 -14.59 6.72 -5.12
N TYR A 137 -13.47 6.03 -5.33
CA TYR A 137 -13.37 4.60 -5.11
C TYR A 137 -12.96 4.35 -3.65
N ARG A 138 -13.67 3.46 -2.95
CA ARG A 138 -13.42 3.16 -1.54
C ARG A 138 -13.27 1.66 -1.28
N CYS A 139 -12.14 1.30 -0.65
CA CYS A 139 -11.86 -0.03 -0.13
C CYS A 139 -12.12 0.00 1.39
N ARG A 140 -13.07 -0.79 1.89
CA ARG A 140 -13.32 -0.90 3.35
C ARG A 140 -12.67 -2.12 3.98
N TRP A 141 -12.94 -3.30 3.40
CA TRP A 141 -12.41 -4.59 3.85
C TRP A 141 -11.81 -5.31 2.65
N ILE A 142 -10.99 -6.35 2.90
CA ILE A 142 -10.12 -7.03 1.93
C ILE A 142 -10.82 -7.36 0.59
N PHE A 143 -12.15 -7.56 0.60
CA PHE A 143 -12.95 -7.83 -0.61
C PHE A 143 -14.18 -6.93 -0.80
N ARG A 144 -14.30 -5.80 -0.09
CA ARG A 144 -15.45 -4.90 -0.27
C ARG A 144 -15.03 -3.61 -0.95
N ARG A 145 -15.54 -3.43 -2.17
CA ARG A 145 -15.26 -2.29 -3.05
C ARG A 145 -16.54 -1.49 -3.29
N TYR A 146 -16.41 -0.18 -3.13
CA TYR A 146 -17.52 0.75 -3.23
C TYR A 146 -17.17 1.90 -4.16
N ILE A 147 -18.18 2.39 -4.87
CA ILE A 147 -18.15 3.69 -5.53
C ILE A 147 -18.98 4.62 -4.65
N VAL A 148 -18.37 5.70 -4.17
CA VAL A 148 -19.02 6.72 -3.36
C VAL A 148 -19.30 7.90 -4.26
N HIS A 149 -20.58 8.25 -4.42
CA HIS A 149 -21.04 9.43 -5.14
C HIS A 149 -21.28 10.55 -4.14
N THR A 150 -20.84 11.75 -4.47
CA THR A 150 -21.12 12.97 -3.72
C THR A 150 -21.65 14.00 -4.71
N TRP A 151 -22.85 14.52 -4.46
CA TRP A 151 -23.46 15.53 -5.31
C TRP A 151 -24.23 16.56 -4.49
N GLY A 152 -24.35 17.76 -5.04
CA GLY A 152 -25.07 18.85 -4.40
C GLY A 152 -25.16 20.06 -5.32
N SER A 153 -25.85 21.09 -4.84
CA SER A 153 -25.81 22.41 -5.46
C SER A 153 -24.71 23.24 -4.80
N ARG A 154 -23.99 24.05 -5.59
CA ARG A 154 -22.96 24.98 -5.08
C ARG A 154 -23.51 26.00 -4.07
N GLN A 155 -24.82 26.20 -4.07
CA GLN A 155 -25.52 27.12 -3.16
C GLN A 155 -26.03 26.44 -1.88
N GLU A 156 -26.07 25.11 -1.85
CA GLU A 156 -26.53 24.33 -0.71
C GLU A 156 -25.36 23.96 0.20
N TYR A 157 -25.62 23.94 1.52
CA TYR A 157 -24.61 23.60 2.53
C TYR A 157 -24.47 22.10 2.79
N GLU A 158 -25.42 21.29 2.33
CA GLU A 158 -25.44 19.85 2.57
C GLU A 158 -25.24 19.07 1.28
N ASP A 159 -24.18 18.27 1.27
CA ASP A 159 -23.85 17.38 0.16
C ASP A 159 -24.56 16.04 0.33
N ASN A 160 -25.22 15.58 -0.72
CA ASN A 160 -25.78 14.24 -0.76
C ASN A 160 -24.67 13.23 -1.02
N VAL A 161 -24.69 12.11 -0.29
CA VAL A 161 -23.69 11.05 -0.42
C VAL A 161 -24.37 9.71 -0.57
N ASP A 162 -24.07 8.99 -1.65
CA ASP A 162 -24.48 7.60 -1.86
C ASP A 162 -23.27 6.69 -1.97
N THR A 163 -23.39 5.47 -1.45
CA THR A 163 -22.32 4.48 -1.41
C THR A 163 -22.79 3.17 -1.99
N VAL A 164 -22.31 2.87 -3.20
CA VAL A 164 -22.73 1.70 -3.96
C VAL A 164 -21.69 0.60 -3.88
N ASN A 165 -22.09 -0.59 -3.46
CA ASN A 165 -21.23 -1.77 -3.49
C ASN A 165 -21.22 -2.41 -4.88
N ILE A 166 -20.02 -2.57 -5.44
CA ILE A 166 -19.84 -3.04 -6.82
C ILE A 166 -20.31 -4.49 -6.98
N PHE A 167 -20.01 -5.35 -6.00
CA PHE A 167 -20.37 -6.76 -6.06
C PHE A 167 -21.89 -6.97 -6.00
N THR A 168 -22.59 -6.23 -5.12
CA THR A 168 -24.03 -6.41 -4.95
C THR A 168 -24.84 -5.76 -6.07
N LYS A 169 -24.40 -4.61 -6.62
CA LYS A 169 -25.14 -3.91 -7.69
C LYS A 169 -24.89 -4.53 -9.07
N PHE A 170 -23.66 -4.94 -9.37
CA PHE A 170 -23.26 -5.35 -10.72
C PHE A 170 -22.85 -6.83 -10.86
N GLY A 171 -22.80 -7.57 -9.76
CA GLY A 171 -22.45 -8.99 -9.75
C GLY A 171 -20.95 -9.28 -9.84
N ALA A 172 -20.63 -10.58 -9.90
CA ALA A 172 -19.28 -11.09 -9.73
C ALA A 172 -18.33 -10.76 -10.90
N LEU A 173 -18.80 -10.77 -12.15
CA LEU A 173 -17.95 -10.53 -13.33
C LEU A 173 -17.39 -9.10 -13.34
N THR A 174 -18.25 -8.11 -13.14
CA THR A 174 -17.89 -6.69 -13.04
C THR A 174 -16.98 -6.43 -11.86
N TYR A 175 -17.25 -7.10 -10.73
CA TYR A 175 -16.42 -7.03 -9.54
C TYR A 175 -15.01 -7.63 -9.77
N LEU A 176 -14.89 -8.79 -10.41
CA LEU A 176 -13.59 -9.39 -10.73
C LEU A 176 -12.81 -8.52 -11.72
N LYS A 177 -13.48 -7.92 -12.72
CA LYS A 177 -12.84 -6.97 -13.63
C LYS A 177 -12.34 -5.73 -12.92
N THR A 178 -13.10 -5.23 -11.94
CA THR A 178 -12.67 -4.13 -11.05
C THR A 178 -11.40 -4.51 -10.29
N LEU A 179 -11.37 -5.71 -9.68
CA LEU A 179 -10.18 -6.19 -8.95
C LEU A 179 -8.96 -6.38 -9.86
N TYR A 180 -9.17 -6.83 -11.09
CA TYR A 180 -8.09 -6.98 -12.07
C TYR A 180 -7.48 -5.62 -12.44
N LEU A 181 -8.30 -4.61 -12.73
CA LEU A 181 -7.83 -3.25 -13.01
C LEU A 181 -7.16 -2.63 -11.78
N GLU A 182 -7.70 -2.86 -10.59
CA GLU A 182 -7.09 -2.45 -9.33
C GLU A 182 -5.68 -3.07 -9.17
N ALA A 183 -5.52 -4.36 -9.45
CA ALA A 183 -4.24 -5.05 -9.36
C ALA A 183 -3.22 -4.50 -10.38
N ILE A 184 -3.66 -4.19 -11.60
CA ILE A 184 -2.80 -3.54 -12.60
C ILE A 184 -2.35 -2.18 -12.12
N GLU A 185 -3.28 -1.32 -11.68
CA GLU A 185 -2.96 0.03 -11.22
C GLU A 185 -2.06 0.03 -9.99
N GLN A 186 -2.30 -0.87 -9.02
CA GLN A 186 -1.44 -1.02 -7.86
C GLN A 186 -0.05 -1.54 -8.25
N GLY A 187 0.03 -2.53 -9.14
CA GLY A 187 1.30 -3.05 -9.65
C GLY A 187 2.10 -2.01 -10.41
N GLN A 188 1.48 -1.32 -11.38
CA GLN A 188 2.11 -0.22 -12.11
C GLN A 188 2.52 0.90 -11.16
N SER A 189 1.64 1.28 -10.23
CA SER A 189 1.96 2.31 -9.24
C SER A 189 3.17 1.92 -8.39
N PHE A 190 3.32 0.65 -8.03
CA PHE A 190 4.45 0.18 -7.25
C PHE A 190 5.79 0.32 -7.99
N PHE A 191 5.84 0.04 -9.30
CA PHE A 191 7.08 0.09 -10.08
C PHE A 191 7.36 1.45 -10.72
N THR A 192 6.33 2.20 -11.09
CA THR A 192 6.48 3.47 -11.81
C THR A 192 6.71 4.66 -10.88
N HIS A 193 6.22 4.58 -9.63
CA HIS A 193 6.23 5.69 -8.69
C HIS A 193 7.13 5.38 -7.49
N ARG A 194 8.27 6.08 -7.39
CA ARG A 194 9.25 5.94 -6.30
C ARG A 194 8.60 6.13 -4.92
N GLU A 195 7.63 7.02 -4.82
CA GLU A 195 6.91 7.31 -3.57
C GLU A 195 6.23 6.08 -2.97
N ASN A 196 5.77 5.13 -3.79
CA ASN A 196 5.21 3.88 -3.28
C ASN A 196 6.30 2.99 -2.69
N LEU A 197 7.45 2.88 -3.37
CA LEU A 197 8.58 2.09 -2.89
C LEU A 197 9.17 2.69 -1.60
N ASP A 198 9.33 4.02 -1.54
CA ASP A 198 9.91 4.72 -0.38
C ASP A 198 9.09 4.54 0.90
N ILE A 199 7.78 4.31 0.76
CA ILE A 199 6.84 4.04 1.86
C ILE A 199 6.70 2.54 2.13
N LEU A 200 6.69 1.67 1.10
CA LEU A 200 6.43 0.24 1.26
C LEU A 200 7.69 -0.58 1.59
N ALA A 201 8.86 -0.18 1.10
CA ALA A 201 10.12 -0.92 1.27
C ALA A 201 10.47 -1.25 2.72
N PRO A 202 10.29 -0.35 3.72
CA PRO A 202 10.60 -0.67 5.10
C PRO A 202 9.72 -1.80 5.67
N TYR A 203 8.45 -1.88 5.26
CA TYR A 203 7.58 -2.99 5.65
C TYR A 203 7.95 -4.30 4.96
N MET A 204 8.30 -4.25 3.68
CA MET A 204 8.76 -5.43 2.94
C MET A 204 10.02 -6.01 3.58
N LEU A 205 10.99 -5.15 3.93
CA LEU A 205 12.21 -5.56 4.63
C LEU A 205 11.93 -6.12 6.02
N GLY A 206 11.05 -5.48 6.80
CA GLY A 206 10.66 -5.98 8.12
C GLY A 206 9.96 -7.33 8.05
N SER A 207 9.04 -7.50 7.09
CA SER A 207 8.32 -8.75 6.87
C SER A 207 9.26 -9.86 6.38
N LEU A 208 10.17 -9.54 5.45
CA LEU A 208 11.19 -10.46 4.97
C LEU A 208 12.15 -10.89 6.08
N ALA A 209 12.54 -9.97 6.96
CA ALA A 209 13.40 -10.28 8.11
C ALA A 209 12.74 -11.24 9.09
N ILE A 210 11.45 -11.03 9.39
CA ILE A 210 10.67 -11.93 10.25
C ILE A 210 10.47 -13.28 9.57
N ALA A 211 10.12 -13.30 8.28
CA ALA A 211 9.97 -14.52 7.51
C ALA A 211 11.28 -15.31 7.46
N SER A 212 12.41 -14.64 7.20
CA SER A 212 13.74 -15.24 7.21
C SER A 212 14.11 -15.86 8.56
N TYR A 213 13.72 -15.24 9.66
CA TYR A 213 13.98 -15.79 10.98
C TYR A 213 13.22 -17.11 11.24
N TYR A 214 11.94 -17.21 10.83
CA TYR A 214 11.13 -18.41 11.06
C TYR A 214 11.29 -19.50 9.99
N PHE A 215 11.47 -19.11 8.73
CA PHE A 215 11.57 -20.01 7.57
C PHE A 215 13.02 -20.13 7.06
N ASN A 216 13.99 -19.97 7.96
CA ASN A 216 15.40 -19.91 7.60
C ASN A 216 15.86 -21.15 6.80
N ALA A 217 15.41 -22.35 7.20
CA ALA A 217 15.73 -23.60 6.52
C ALA A 217 15.23 -23.62 5.06
N ASP A 218 13.93 -23.34 4.85
CA ASP A 218 13.32 -23.34 3.53
C ASP A 218 13.90 -22.25 2.61
N LEU A 219 14.26 -21.09 3.18
CA LEU A 219 14.90 -20.00 2.45
C LEU A 219 16.34 -20.32 2.06
N MET A 220 17.10 -21.01 2.92
CA MET A 220 18.44 -21.48 2.59
C MET A 220 18.39 -22.48 1.43
N ASP A 221 17.44 -23.41 1.44
CA ASP A 221 17.25 -24.39 0.36
C ASP A 221 16.90 -23.71 -0.98
N LEU A 222 16.04 -22.69 -0.94
CA LEU A 222 15.69 -21.89 -2.12
C LEU A 222 16.88 -21.07 -2.63
N LEU A 223 17.71 -20.50 -1.74
CA LEU A 223 18.93 -19.78 -2.13
C LEU A 223 19.97 -20.72 -2.75
N LEU A 224 20.14 -21.93 -2.19
CA LEU A 224 21.01 -22.97 -2.73
C LEU A 224 20.52 -23.45 -4.10
N PHE A 225 19.21 -23.54 -4.31
CA PHE A 225 18.63 -23.84 -5.62
C PHE A 225 18.88 -22.72 -6.66
N LEU A 226 18.85 -21.45 -6.24
CA LEU A 226 19.06 -20.29 -7.12
C LEU A 226 20.54 -19.97 -7.37
N THR A 227 21.46 -20.45 -6.53
CA THR A 227 22.90 -20.33 -6.79
C THR A 227 23.35 -21.49 -7.67
N PRO A 228 23.87 -21.25 -8.89
CA PRO A 228 24.40 -22.33 -9.69
C PRO A 228 25.60 -22.92 -8.95
N SER A 229 25.49 -24.18 -8.51
CA SER A 229 26.67 -24.91 -8.05
C SER A 229 27.61 -25.00 -9.24
N LYS A 230 28.79 -24.37 -9.12
CA LYS A 230 29.92 -24.73 -9.98
C LYS A 230 30.27 -26.18 -9.61
N ASN A 231 29.69 -27.12 -10.35
CA ASN A 231 30.16 -28.50 -10.34
C ASN A 231 31.57 -28.49 -10.92
N ASN A 232 32.56 -28.82 -10.09
CA ASN A 232 33.83 -29.39 -10.54
C ASN A 232 33.60 -30.85 -10.93
#